data_AF-A0A3M0X0Y8-F1
#
_entry.id   AF-A0A3M0X0Y8-F1
#
_cell.length_a   1.000
_cell.length_b   1.000
_cell.length_c   1.000
_cell.angle_alpha   90.00
_cell.angle_beta   90.00
_cell.angle_gamma   90.00
#
_symmetry.space_group_name_H-M   'P 1'
#
loop_
_entity.id
_entity.type
_entity.pdbx_description
1 polymer ?
#
loop_
_entity_poly.entity_id
_entity_poly.type
_entity_poly.pdbx_seq_one_letter_code
_entity_poly.pdbx_strand_id
1 'polypeptide(L)'
;MISIISMSQYTKITPVLSSWPFILLAAAIGLFLGVVLSFLRPLEYSSTVRILITQELGAVDAYTASLSVERIADDLSDIVYTTSFYDKVMDSGYDIDESYFDGDENKRRKKWNRTISTAVSRGSGLLTVKAYHTNVEQARNLVMAVASVLIEEGWTYTSGSNITVQLVDAPLDSKWPVRPNIFANAFAGFVLGIVVGIGYILIQAERLRRRHQLVFEE
;
A
#
# COMPACT_ATOMS: atom_id res chain seq x y z
N MET A 1 -16.21 47.92 32.62
CA MET A 1 -15.26 46.79 32.69
C MET A 1 -15.67 45.70 31.70
N ILE A 2 -15.75 46.02 30.40
CA ILE A 2 -15.95 45.07 29.29
C ILE A 2 -15.33 45.77 28.07
N SER A 3 -14.63 45.02 27.21
CA SER A 3 -14.05 45.46 25.93
C SER A 3 -12.53 45.73 25.89
N ILE A 4 -11.71 44.74 26.25
CA ILE A 4 -10.29 44.69 25.83
C ILE A 4 -9.93 43.35 25.11
N ILE A 5 -10.86 42.40 24.98
CA ILE A 5 -10.50 41.03 24.57
C ILE A 5 -10.55 40.77 23.03
N SER A 6 -11.08 41.66 22.18
CA SER A 6 -11.32 41.30 20.76
C SER A 6 -10.21 41.66 19.75
N MET A 7 -9.11 42.33 20.13
CA MET A 7 -8.18 42.93 19.13
C MET A 7 -6.88 42.14 18.84
N SER A 8 -6.70 40.94 19.39
CA SER A 8 -5.43 40.17 19.26
C SER A 8 -5.44 39.11 18.12
N GLN A 9 -6.62 38.67 17.68
CA GLN A 9 -6.74 37.58 16.69
C GLN A 9 -6.58 38.07 15.23
N TYR A 10 -6.81 39.36 14.95
CA TYR A 10 -6.82 39.90 13.59
C TYR A 10 -5.43 40.07 12.93
N THR A 11 -4.33 40.01 13.70
CA THR A 11 -2.98 40.27 13.17
C THR A 11 -2.24 39.06 12.60
N LYS A 12 -2.73 37.82 12.78
CA LYS A 12 -2.02 36.63 12.30
C LYS A 12 -2.48 36.13 10.93
N ILE A 13 -3.72 36.46 10.53
CA ILE A 13 -4.38 35.85 9.36
C ILE A 13 -4.15 36.68 8.08
N THR A 14 -4.03 38.00 8.19
CA THR A 14 -3.81 38.92 7.07
C THR A 14 -2.55 38.66 6.21
N PRO A 15 -1.37 38.32 6.76
CA PRO A 15 -0.19 38.04 5.91
C PRO A 15 -0.34 36.75 5.09
N VAL A 16 -1.12 35.78 5.57
CA VAL A 16 -1.38 34.50 4.86
C VAL A 16 -2.30 34.72 3.67
N LEU A 17 -3.38 35.51 3.83
CA LEU A 17 -4.29 35.84 2.72
C LEU A 17 -3.64 36.68 1.62
N SER A 18 -2.72 37.59 1.96
CA SER A 18 -2.02 38.40 0.95
C SER A 18 -0.94 37.61 0.18
N SER A 19 -0.46 36.50 0.72
CA SER A 19 0.67 35.74 0.17
C SER A 19 0.25 34.39 -0.44
N TRP A 20 -1.03 34.23 -0.77
CA TRP A 20 -1.57 33.01 -1.39
C TRP A 20 -0.82 32.53 -2.65
N PRO A 21 -0.24 33.39 -3.53
CA PRO A 21 0.49 32.90 -4.70
C PRO A 21 1.76 32.12 -4.32
N PHE A 22 2.41 32.52 -3.21
CA PHE A 22 3.58 31.81 -2.71
C PHE A 22 3.21 30.43 -2.16
N ILE A 23 2.08 30.32 -1.45
CA ILE A 23 1.58 29.03 -0.95
C ILE A 23 1.27 28.10 -2.12
N LEU A 24 0.62 28.61 -3.17
CA LEU A 24 0.35 27.82 -4.37
C LEU A 24 1.62 27.40 -5.09
N LEU A 25 2.62 28.28 -5.19
CA LEU A 25 3.92 27.94 -5.78
C LEU A 25 4.61 26.82 -4.98
N ALA A 26 4.63 26.93 -3.65
CA ALA A 26 5.20 25.91 -2.77
C ALA A 26 4.45 24.58 -2.89
N ALA A 27 3.12 24.62 -2.97
CA ALA A 27 2.27 23.45 -3.20
C ALA A 27 2.54 22.79 -4.57
N ALA A 28 2.68 23.59 -5.63
CA ALA A 28 3.01 23.10 -6.98
C ALA A 28 4.40 22.46 -7.04
N ILE A 29 5.40 23.06 -6.38
CA ILE A 29 6.75 22.48 -6.25
C ILE A 29 6.67 21.16 -5.47
N GLY A 30 5.95 21.13 -4.34
CA GLY A 30 5.75 19.92 -3.54
C GLY A 30 5.10 18.80 -4.35
N LEU A 31 4.05 19.11 -5.12
CA LEU A 31 3.39 18.19 -6.03
C LEU A 31 4.38 17.63 -7.07
N PHE A 32 5.11 18.51 -7.74
CA PHE A 32 6.09 18.14 -8.75
C PHE A 32 7.17 17.22 -8.18
N LEU A 33 7.71 17.55 -7.00
CA LEU A 33 8.66 16.71 -6.29
C LEU A 33 8.05 15.35 -5.92
N GLY A 34 6.80 15.30 -5.45
CA GLY A 34 6.11 14.05 -5.14
C GLY A 34 6.01 13.11 -6.36
N VAL A 35 5.75 13.68 -7.54
CA VAL A 35 5.75 12.93 -8.80
C VAL A 35 7.16 12.47 -9.16
N VAL A 36 8.16 13.36 -9.21
CA VAL A 36 9.54 13.03 -9.59
C VAL A 36 10.14 11.98 -8.66
N LEU A 37 9.96 12.11 -7.35
CA LEU A 37 10.44 11.15 -6.36
C LEU A 37 9.76 9.79 -6.48
N SER A 38 8.56 9.71 -7.07
CA SER A 38 7.91 8.43 -7.35
C SER A 38 8.67 7.62 -8.39
N PHE A 39 9.25 8.27 -9.41
CA PHE A 39 10.02 7.59 -10.46
C PHE A 39 11.43 7.14 -10.04
N LEU A 40 11.88 7.47 -8.82
CA LEU A 40 13.11 6.92 -8.26
C LEU A 40 13.00 5.43 -7.91
N ARG A 41 11.77 4.92 -7.74
CA ARG A 41 11.52 3.49 -7.52
C ARG A 41 11.07 2.85 -8.85
N PRO A 42 11.48 1.61 -9.12
CA PRO A 42 11.05 0.92 -10.33
C PRO A 42 9.52 0.79 -10.34
N LEU A 43 8.95 0.97 -11.54
CA LEU A 43 7.54 0.81 -11.80
C LEU A 43 7.20 -0.67 -11.77
N GLU A 44 6.27 -1.07 -10.91
CA GLU A 44 5.81 -2.46 -10.79
C GLU A 44 4.40 -2.58 -11.34
N TYR A 45 4.19 -3.62 -12.14
CA TYR A 45 2.88 -4.10 -12.57
C TYR A 45 2.37 -5.14 -11.57
N SER A 46 1.10 -5.50 -11.69
CA SER A 46 0.53 -6.59 -10.89
C SER A 46 -0.23 -7.59 -11.73
N SER A 47 -0.22 -8.84 -11.28
CA SER A 47 -1.15 -9.88 -11.72
C SER A 47 -1.96 -10.37 -10.52
N THR A 48 -3.26 -10.60 -10.72
CA THR A 48 -4.19 -10.95 -9.64
C THR A 48 -4.98 -12.20 -9.99
N VAL A 49 -5.11 -13.12 -9.05
CA VAL A 49 -6.01 -14.28 -9.12
C VAL A 49 -6.95 -14.29 -7.92
N ARG A 50 -8.11 -14.90 -8.11
CA ARG A 50 -9.08 -15.15 -7.05
C ARG A 50 -9.26 -16.64 -6.89
N ILE A 51 -9.11 -17.10 -5.66
CA ILE A 51 -9.21 -18.50 -5.30
C ILE A 51 -10.43 -18.63 -4.38
N LEU A 52 -11.30 -19.60 -4.66
CA LEU A 52 -12.41 -19.95 -3.80
C LEU A 52 -11.98 -21.13 -2.93
N ILE A 53 -12.21 -20.98 -1.63
CA ILE A 53 -12.02 -22.04 -0.65
C ILE A 53 -13.41 -22.50 -0.23
N THR A 54 -13.65 -23.80 -0.33
CA THR A 54 -14.87 -24.43 0.16
C THR A 54 -14.50 -25.57 1.10
N GLN A 55 -15.36 -25.85 2.06
CA GLN A 55 -15.20 -26.96 2.99
C GLN A 55 -16.48 -27.78 3.02
N GLU A 56 -16.37 -29.09 2.88
CA GLU A 56 -17.48 -30.00 3.11
C GLU A 56 -17.65 -30.19 4.62
N LEU A 57 -18.51 -29.37 5.22
CA LEU A 57 -18.97 -29.56 6.59
C LEU A 57 -20.31 -30.29 6.51
N GLY A 58 -20.50 -31.34 7.31
CA GLY A 58 -21.71 -32.16 7.31
C GLY A 58 -22.97 -31.40 7.75
N ALA A 59 -23.64 -31.84 8.82
CA ALA A 59 -24.81 -31.15 9.35
C ALA A 59 -24.41 -29.91 10.19
N VAL A 60 -23.74 -28.95 9.58
CA VAL A 60 -23.35 -27.67 10.19
C VAL A 60 -24.13 -26.54 9.52
N ASP A 61 -24.51 -25.52 10.29
CA ASP A 61 -25.22 -24.37 9.74
C ASP A 61 -24.31 -23.53 8.82
N ALA A 62 -24.92 -22.80 7.87
CA ALA A 62 -24.20 -22.02 6.88
C ALA A 62 -23.31 -20.92 7.49
N TYR A 63 -23.65 -20.40 8.67
CA TYR A 63 -22.87 -19.35 9.33
C TYR A 63 -21.57 -19.92 9.93
N THR A 64 -21.67 -21.02 10.68
CA THR A 64 -20.50 -21.73 11.20
C THR A 64 -19.61 -22.22 10.07
N ALA A 65 -20.21 -22.70 8.97
CA ALA A 65 -19.45 -23.11 7.80
C ALA A 65 -18.68 -21.96 7.15
N SER A 66 -19.33 -20.80 6.97
CA SER A 66 -18.67 -19.61 6.43
C SER A 66 -17.53 -19.12 7.33
N LEU A 67 -17.69 -19.17 8.64
CA LEU A 67 -16.65 -18.74 9.58
C LEU A 67 -15.44 -19.68 9.55
N SER A 68 -15.67 -20.98 9.44
CA SER A 68 -14.61 -21.98 9.27
C SER A 68 -13.81 -21.75 7.99
N VAL A 69 -14.50 -21.53 6.87
CA VAL A 69 -13.87 -21.21 5.58
C VAL A 69 -13.07 -19.91 5.66
N GLU A 70 -13.60 -18.88 6.32
CA GLU A 70 -12.89 -17.61 6.51
C GLU A 70 -11.61 -17.80 7.34
N ARG A 71 -11.68 -18.57 8.43
CA ARG A 71 -10.52 -18.90 9.25
C ARG A 71 -9.44 -19.63 8.45
N ILE A 72 -9.85 -20.58 7.60
CA ILE A 72 -8.94 -21.32 6.71
C ILE A 72 -8.31 -20.38 5.67
N ALA A 73 -9.09 -19.47 5.08
CA ALA A 73 -8.59 -18.50 4.13
C ALA A 73 -7.57 -17.54 4.77
N ASP A 74 -7.81 -17.12 6.01
CA ASP A 74 -6.86 -16.31 6.78
C ASP A 74 -5.56 -17.09 7.06
N ASP A 75 -5.66 -18.35 7.52
CA ASP A 75 -4.48 -19.19 7.76
C ASP A 75 -3.66 -19.38 6.47
N LEU A 76 -4.31 -19.71 5.35
CA LEU A 76 -3.65 -19.84 4.04
C LEU A 76 -3.01 -18.52 3.58
N SER A 77 -3.69 -17.39 3.82
CA SER A 77 -3.15 -16.06 3.55
C SER A 77 -1.85 -15.81 4.32
N ASP A 78 -1.78 -16.21 5.59
CA ASP A 78 -0.58 -16.04 6.43
C ASP A 78 0.56 -16.97 5.99
N ILE A 79 0.22 -18.21 5.60
CA ILE A 79 1.19 -19.22 5.16
C ILE A 79 1.94 -18.78 3.90
N VAL A 80 1.28 -18.03 2.99
CA VAL A 80 1.90 -17.51 1.77
C VAL A 80 3.18 -16.71 2.06
N TYR A 81 3.32 -16.10 3.25
CA TYR A 81 4.50 -15.32 3.63
C TYR A 81 5.61 -16.13 4.31
N THR A 82 5.44 -17.44 4.44
CA THR A 82 6.44 -18.32 5.07
C THR A 82 7.53 -18.77 4.08
N THR A 83 8.74 -19.03 4.57
CA THR A 83 9.83 -19.56 3.73
C THR A 83 9.50 -20.91 3.13
N SER A 84 8.86 -21.81 3.90
CA SER A 84 8.47 -23.12 3.38
C SER A 84 7.50 -23.00 2.20
N PHE A 85 6.59 -22.02 2.23
CA PHE A 85 5.69 -21.77 1.10
C PHE A 85 6.44 -21.15 -0.09
N TYR A 86 7.33 -20.18 0.18
CA TYR A 86 8.22 -19.60 -0.83
C TYR A 86 9.00 -20.68 -1.60
N ASP A 87 9.62 -21.63 -0.88
CA ASP A 87 10.44 -22.68 -1.49
C ASP A 87 9.57 -23.54 -2.45
N LYS A 88 8.36 -23.94 -2.01
CA LYS A 88 7.40 -24.66 -2.86
C LYS A 88 6.97 -23.87 -4.10
N VAL A 89 6.83 -22.55 -3.99
CA VAL A 89 6.51 -21.70 -5.14
C VAL A 89 7.66 -21.68 -6.14
N MET A 90 8.91 -21.61 -5.68
CA MET A 90 10.06 -21.68 -6.59
C MET A 90 10.18 -23.06 -7.24
N ASP A 91 9.81 -24.12 -6.52
CA ASP A 91 9.82 -25.50 -7.02
C ASP A 91 8.59 -25.88 -7.88
N SER A 92 7.62 -24.97 -8.06
CA SER A 92 6.33 -25.25 -8.72
C SER A 92 6.41 -25.44 -10.25
N GLY A 93 7.59 -25.29 -10.86
CA GLY A 93 7.82 -25.49 -12.29
C GLY A 93 7.40 -24.34 -13.20
N TYR A 94 6.98 -23.20 -12.62
CA TYR A 94 6.75 -21.96 -13.37
C TYR A 94 8.06 -21.24 -13.67
N ASP A 95 8.12 -20.53 -14.80
CA ASP A 95 9.29 -19.73 -15.20
C ASP A 95 9.41 -18.45 -14.35
N ILE A 96 9.97 -18.58 -13.16
CA ILE A 96 10.19 -17.50 -12.20
C ILE A 96 11.68 -17.16 -12.16
N ASP A 97 12.01 -15.89 -12.29
CA ASP A 97 13.38 -15.39 -12.10
C ASP A 97 13.74 -15.40 -10.61
N GLU A 98 14.35 -16.49 -10.14
CA GLU A 98 14.80 -16.63 -8.76
C GLU A 98 15.84 -15.57 -8.36
N SER A 99 16.64 -15.07 -9.30
CA SER A 99 17.66 -14.05 -9.03
C SER A 99 17.05 -12.72 -8.56
N TYR A 100 15.77 -12.48 -8.87
CA TYR A 100 15.00 -11.35 -8.35
C TYR A 100 14.90 -11.34 -6.81
N PHE A 101 15.02 -12.51 -6.18
CA PHE A 101 14.95 -12.72 -4.74
C PHE A 101 16.32 -12.95 -4.09
N ASP A 102 17.41 -12.72 -4.82
CA ASP A 102 18.78 -12.87 -4.32
C ASP A 102 19.06 -12.05 -3.05
N GLY A 103 19.89 -12.62 -2.18
CA GLY A 103 20.36 -11.99 -0.96
C GLY A 103 20.32 -12.92 0.24
N ASP A 104 20.54 -12.35 1.43
CA ASP A 104 20.33 -13.07 2.68
C ASP A 104 18.84 -13.34 2.93
N GLU A 105 18.55 -14.29 3.83
CA GLU A 105 17.19 -14.70 4.17
C GLU A 105 16.27 -13.53 4.54
N ASN A 106 16.79 -12.52 5.24
CA ASN A 106 15.99 -11.36 5.65
C ASN A 106 15.61 -10.49 4.46
N LYS A 107 16.56 -10.24 3.53
CA LYS A 107 16.29 -9.51 2.29
C LYS A 107 15.31 -10.26 1.41
N ARG A 108 15.48 -11.57 1.26
CA ARG A 108 14.59 -12.44 0.49
C ARG A 108 13.16 -12.38 1.02
N ARG A 109 12.95 -12.60 2.32
CA ARG A 109 11.62 -12.48 2.96
C ARG A 109 11.00 -11.10 2.77
N LYS A 110 11.78 -10.04 2.96
CA LYS A 110 11.28 -8.66 2.77
C LYS A 110 10.87 -8.40 1.32
N LYS A 111 11.63 -8.94 0.37
CA LYS A 111 11.35 -8.85 -1.06
C LYS A 111 10.11 -9.65 -1.42
N TRP A 112 9.99 -10.87 -0.92
CA TRP A 112 8.80 -11.72 -1.06
C TRP A 112 7.54 -11.05 -0.52
N ASN A 113 7.56 -10.55 0.72
CA ASN A 113 6.42 -9.88 1.36
C ASN A 113 5.98 -8.59 0.66
N ARG A 114 6.87 -7.96 -0.11
CA ARG A 114 6.51 -6.82 -0.98
C ARG A 114 5.95 -7.28 -2.33
N THR A 115 6.43 -8.43 -2.81
CA THR A 115 6.12 -8.99 -4.12
C THR A 115 4.77 -9.68 -4.13
N ILE A 116 4.41 -10.41 -3.08
CA ILE A 116 3.10 -11.06 -2.95
C ILE A 116 2.25 -10.33 -1.93
N SER A 117 0.96 -10.24 -2.22
CA SER A 117 -0.06 -9.70 -1.33
C SER A 117 -1.30 -10.56 -1.42
N THR A 118 -1.83 -10.93 -0.26
CA THR A 118 -3.04 -11.71 -0.09
C THR A 118 -4.13 -10.85 0.57
N ALA A 119 -5.38 -11.13 0.25
CA ALA A 119 -6.53 -10.51 0.90
C ALA A 119 -7.72 -11.47 0.92
N VAL A 120 -8.27 -11.71 2.11
CA VAL A 120 -9.45 -12.54 2.32
C VAL A 120 -10.71 -11.68 2.25
N SER A 121 -11.68 -12.10 1.44
CA SER A 121 -13.00 -11.46 1.34
C SER A 121 -13.97 -12.17 2.29
N ARG A 122 -14.21 -11.53 3.43
CA ARG A 122 -15.08 -12.03 4.50
C ARG A 122 -16.47 -12.40 4.00
N GLY A 123 -17.00 -13.51 4.50
CA GLY A 123 -18.32 -14.03 4.11
C GLY A 123 -18.43 -14.58 2.67
N SER A 124 -17.33 -14.69 1.92
CA SER A 124 -17.36 -15.24 0.55
C SER A 124 -16.41 -16.42 0.31
N GLY A 125 -15.52 -16.74 1.26
CA GLY A 125 -14.50 -17.77 1.10
C GLY A 125 -13.48 -17.49 -0.01
N LEU A 126 -13.44 -16.26 -0.51
CA LEU A 126 -12.52 -15.85 -1.57
C LEU A 126 -11.21 -15.34 -0.99
N LEU A 127 -10.11 -15.94 -1.43
CA LEU A 127 -8.76 -15.47 -1.22
C LEU A 127 -8.25 -14.82 -2.52
N THR A 128 -7.96 -13.52 -2.45
CA THR A 128 -7.32 -12.81 -3.55
C THR A 128 -5.81 -12.85 -3.36
N VAL A 129 -5.09 -13.30 -4.37
CA VAL A 129 -3.63 -13.26 -4.40
C VAL A 129 -3.20 -12.31 -5.51
N LYS A 130 -2.26 -11.43 -5.19
CA LYS A 130 -1.71 -10.45 -6.12
C LYS A 130 -0.19 -10.47 -6.05
N ALA A 131 0.45 -10.63 -7.19
CA ALA A 131 1.90 -10.52 -7.33
C ALA A 131 2.27 -9.18 -7.98
N TYR A 132 3.42 -8.62 -7.61
CA TYR A 132 3.95 -7.36 -8.12
C TYR A 132 5.36 -7.53 -8.66
N HIS A 133 5.57 -7.13 -9.91
CA HIS A 133 6.89 -7.26 -10.54
C HIS A 133 7.09 -6.20 -11.63
N THR A 134 8.34 -5.86 -11.95
CA THR A 134 8.67 -4.90 -13.02
C THR A 134 8.33 -5.43 -14.42
N ASN A 135 8.38 -6.74 -14.59
CA ASN A 135 7.86 -7.48 -15.74
C ASN A 135 6.49 -8.09 -15.42
N VAL A 136 5.48 -7.79 -16.25
CA VAL A 136 4.10 -8.31 -16.11
C VAL A 136 4.04 -9.83 -16.17
N GLU A 137 4.83 -10.45 -17.04
CA GLU A 137 4.84 -11.91 -17.21
C GLU A 137 5.36 -12.62 -15.96
N GLN A 138 6.41 -12.08 -15.34
CA GLN A 138 6.92 -12.59 -14.06
C GLN A 138 5.89 -12.41 -12.94
N ALA A 139 5.14 -11.29 -12.90
CA ALA A 139 4.03 -11.15 -11.94
C ALA A 139 2.95 -12.22 -12.18
N ARG A 140 2.64 -12.53 -13.45
CA ARG A 140 1.68 -13.58 -13.82
C ARG A 140 2.18 -14.96 -13.40
N ASN A 141 3.43 -15.31 -13.69
CA ASN A 141 4.00 -16.59 -13.32
C ASN A 141 4.03 -16.77 -11.81
N LEU A 142 4.42 -15.73 -11.06
CA LEU A 142 4.39 -15.73 -9.60
C LEU A 142 2.98 -15.97 -9.04
N VAL A 143 1.96 -15.26 -9.54
CA VAL A 143 0.61 -15.42 -9.00
C VAL A 143 0.02 -16.79 -9.34
N MET A 144 0.34 -17.34 -10.51
CA MET A 144 -0.09 -18.67 -10.93
C MET A 144 0.61 -19.77 -10.13
N ALA A 145 1.90 -19.63 -9.85
CA ALA A 145 2.67 -20.52 -9.01
C ALA A 145 2.18 -20.52 -7.55
N VAL A 146 1.89 -19.34 -7.00
CA VAL A 146 1.26 -19.24 -5.66
C VAL A 146 -0.10 -19.93 -5.66
N ALA A 147 -0.91 -19.73 -6.71
CA ALA A 147 -2.21 -20.38 -6.82
C ALA A 147 -2.09 -21.91 -6.94
N SER A 148 -1.15 -22.44 -7.73
CA SER A 148 -0.96 -23.88 -7.88
C SER A 148 -0.54 -24.52 -6.56
N VAL A 149 0.42 -23.93 -5.84
CA VAL A 149 0.84 -24.44 -4.53
C VAL A 149 -0.32 -24.40 -3.52
N LEU A 150 -1.15 -23.35 -3.51
CA LEU A 150 -2.34 -23.31 -2.66
C LEU A 150 -3.37 -24.38 -3.03
N ILE A 151 -3.54 -24.67 -4.32
CA ILE A 151 -4.50 -25.69 -4.80
C ILE A 151 -4.01 -27.10 -4.46
N GLU A 152 -2.73 -27.39 -4.71
CA GLU A 152 -2.15 -28.73 -4.59
C GLU A 152 -1.78 -29.07 -3.14
N GLU A 153 -1.29 -28.09 -2.39
CA GLU A 153 -0.71 -28.29 -1.06
C GLU A 153 -1.40 -27.51 0.05
N GLY A 154 -2.36 -26.63 -0.26
CA GLY A 154 -3.04 -25.81 0.74
C GLY A 154 -3.69 -26.63 1.86
N TRP A 155 -4.22 -27.82 1.54
CA TRP A 155 -4.80 -28.73 2.51
C TRP A 155 -3.82 -29.18 3.60
N THR A 156 -2.52 -29.30 3.28
CA THR A 156 -1.46 -29.76 4.23
C THR A 156 -1.27 -28.80 5.39
N TYR A 157 -1.67 -27.54 5.20
CA TYR A 157 -1.57 -26.51 6.22
C TYR A 157 -2.85 -26.33 7.03
N THR A 158 -3.89 -27.07 6.70
CA THR A 158 -5.13 -27.11 7.48
C THR A 158 -5.12 -28.33 8.39
N SER A 159 -5.71 -28.21 9.59
CA SER A 159 -5.71 -29.27 10.62
C SER A 159 -6.61 -30.47 10.28
N GLY A 160 -6.46 -31.07 9.09
CA GLY A 160 -7.20 -32.26 8.64
C GLY A 160 -8.60 -31.97 8.07
N SER A 161 -8.83 -30.74 7.60
CA SER A 161 -10.10 -30.34 6.99
C SER A 161 -10.13 -30.73 5.51
N ASN A 162 -11.20 -31.38 5.05
CA ASN A 162 -11.41 -31.64 3.62
C ASN A 162 -11.80 -30.33 2.93
N ILE A 163 -10.79 -29.56 2.53
CA ILE A 163 -10.95 -28.30 1.82
C ILE A 163 -10.76 -28.51 0.33
N THR A 164 -11.55 -27.80 -0.46
CA THR A 164 -11.34 -27.66 -1.89
C THR A 164 -10.91 -26.24 -2.15
N VAL A 165 -9.78 -26.10 -2.84
CA VAL A 165 -9.21 -24.83 -3.25
C VAL A 165 -9.26 -24.80 -4.76
N GLN A 166 -9.96 -23.81 -5.32
CA GLN A 166 -10.15 -23.73 -6.77
C GLN A 166 -9.96 -22.31 -7.29
N LEU A 167 -9.36 -22.20 -8.47
CA LEU A 167 -9.24 -20.94 -9.17
C LEU A 167 -10.60 -20.48 -9.70
N VAL A 168 -11.00 -19.24 -9.39
CA VAL A 168 -12.27 -18.67 -9.85
C VAL A 168 -12.13 -18.06 -11.24
N ASP A 169 -11.02 -17.35 -11.48
CA ASP A 169 -10.76 -16.65 -12.73
C ASP A 169 -9.31 -16.80 -13.17
N ALA A 170 -9.09 -16.68 -14.48
CA ALA A 170 -7.77 -16.51 -15.06
C ALA A 170 -7.04 -15.28 -14.48
N PRO A 171 -5.69 -15.28 -14.46
CA PRO A 171 -4.92 -14.16 -13.92
C PRO A 171 -5.25 -12.86 -14.66
N LEU A 172 -5.54 -11.82 -13.88
CA LEU A 172 -5.83 -10.48 -14.38
C LEU A 172 -4.60 -9.59 -14.24
N ASP A 173 -3.99 -9.26 -15.37
CA ASP A 173 -2.81 -8.40 -15.42
C ASP A 173 -3.16 -6.92 -15.51
N SER A 174 -2.39 -6.09 -14.82
CA SER A 174 -2.53 -4.65 -14.91
C SER A 174 -1.95 -4.14 -16.24
N LYS A 175 -2.73 -3.31 -16.93
CA LYS A 175 -2.28 -2.60 -18.15
C LYS A 175 -1.30 -1.46 -17.85
N TRP A 176 -1.30 -0.97 -16.62
CA TRP A 176 -0.50 0.17 -16.18
C TRP A 176 0.25 -0.16 -14.88
N PRO A 177 1.41 0.45 -14.62
CA PRO A 177 2.10 0.29 -13.34
C PRO A 177 1.20 0.68 -12.17
N VAL A 178 1.16 -0.17 -11.14
CA VAL A 178 0.35 0.03 -9.93
C VAL A 178 1.16 0.54 -8.75
N ARG A 179 2.49 0.40 -8.80
CA ARG A 179 3.41 0.91 -7.79
C ARG A 179 4.61 1.64 -8.44
N PRO A 180 5.12 2.70 -7.81
CA PRO A 180 4.55 3.37 -6.63
C PRO A 180 3.25 4.13 -6.97
N ASN A 181 2.42 4.42 -5.96
CA ASN A 181 1.18 5.16 -6.16
C ASN A 181 1.48 6.65 -6.43
N ILE A 182 1.67 6.98 -7.71
CA ILE A 182 2.06 8.32 -8.17
C ILE A 182 1.04 9.37 -7.69
N PHE A 183 -0.25 9.06 -7.74
CA PHE A 183 -1.30 9.98 -7.30
C PHE A 183 -1.22 10.28 -5.80
N ALA A 184 -1.06 9.25 -4.97
CA ALA A 184 -0.93 9.42 -3.52
C ALA A 184 0.34 10.21 -3.17
N ASN A 185 1.46 9.94 -3.83
CA ASN A 185 2.72 10.64 -3.61
C ASN A 185 2.66 12.11 -4.07
N ALA A 186 2.02 12.38 -5.22
CA ALA A 186 1.79 13.73 -5.70
C ALA A 186 0.91 14.54 -4.74
N PHE A 187 -0.16 13.91 -4.23
CA PHE A 187 -1.04 14.54 -3.24
C PHE A 187 -0.32 14.80 -1.90
N ALA A 188 0.47 13.85 -1.41
CA ALA A 188 1.29 14.04 -0.22
C ALA A 188 2.29 15.19 -0.41
N GLY A 189 2.97 15.24 -1.57
CA GLY A 189 3.87 16.32 -1.93
C GLY A 189 3.17 17.68 -1.96
N PHE A 190 1.98 17.75 -2.55
CA PHE A 190 1.15 18.96 -2.58
C PHE A 190 0.80 19.47 -1.17
N VAL A 191 0.31 18.59 -0.29
CA VAL A 191 -0.04 18.94 1.09
C VAL A 191 1.18 19.42 1.87
N LEU A 192 2.31 18.73 1.75
CA LEU A 192 3.57 19.15 2.37
C LEU A 192 4.02 20.52 1.86
N GLY A 193 3.90 20.78 0.56
CA GLY A 193 4.21 22.08 -0.04
C GLY A 193 3.36 23.21 0.55
N ILE A 194 2.06 22.99 0.78
CA ILE A 194 1.19 23.95 1.47
C ILE A 194 1.70 24.23 2.90
N VAL A 195 1.95 23.16 3.68
CA VAL A 195 2.40 23.29 5.07
C VAL A 195 3.72 24.07 5.16
N VAL A 196 4.68 23.76 4.30
CA VAL A 196 5.95 24.48 4.20
C VAL A 196 5.74 25.93 3.79
N GLY A 197 4.89 26.19 2.79
CA GLY A 197 4.57 27.53 2.33
C GLY A 197 3.97 28.42 3.43
N ILE A 198 3.00 27.89 4.18
CA ILE A 198 2.38 28.58 5.32
C ILE A 198 3.44 28.84 6.41
N GLY A 199 4.20 27.81 6.79
CA GLY A 199 5.25 27.95 7.81
C GLY A 199 6.28 29.02 7.47
N TYR A 200 6.72 29.08 6.21
CA TYR A 200 7.65 30.09 5.73
C TYR A 200 7.08 31.51 5.84
N ILE A 201 5.82 31.72 5.43
CA ILE A 201 5.16 33.04 5.52
C ILE A 201 5.04 33.49 6.98
N LEU A 202 4.65 32.59 7.88
CA LEU A 202 4.52 32.92 9.30
C LEU A 202 5.86 33.35 9.93
N ILE A 203 6.94 32.63 9.62
CA ILE A 203 8.29 32.98 10.08
C ILE A 203 8.73 34.34 9.52
N GLN A 204 8.45 34.62 8.25
CA GLN A 204 8.80 35.90 7.62
C GLN A 204 7.99 37.06 8.19
N ALA A 205 6.68 36.86 8.44
CA ALA A 205 5.83 37.87 9.08
C ALA A 205 6.33 38.23 10.49
N GLU A 206 6.78 37.23 11.26
CA GLU A 206 7.33 37.45 12.59
C GLU A 206 8.67 38.21 12.55
N ARG A 207 9.55 37.87 11.61
CA ARG A 207 10.83 38.58 11.41
C ARG A 207 10.62 40.06 11.07
N LEU A 208 9.65 40.37 10.21
CA LEU A 208 9.32 41.76 9.85
C LEU A 208 8.78 42.56 11.04
N ARG A 209 7.97 41.92 11.91
CA ARG A 209 7.43 42.57 13.11
C ARG A 209 8.52 42.91 14.13
N ARG A 210 9.44 42.00 14.39
CA ARG A 210 10.57 42.24 15.32
C ARG A 210 11.45 43.40 14.87
N ARG A 211 11.71 43.53 13.55
CA ARG A 211 12.50 44.65 13.00
C ARG A 211 11.84 46.01 13.22
N HIS A 212 10.51 46.11 13.13
CA HIS A 212 9.82 47.37 13.37
C HIS A 212 9.84 47.78 14.83
N GLN A 213 9.76 46.85 15.78
CA GLN A 213 9.80 47.18 17.21
C GLN A 213 11.13 47.82 17.64
N LEU A 214 12.25 47.38 17.06
CA LEU A 214 13.58 47.92 17.39
C LEU A 214 13.84 49.35 16.86
N VAL A 215 13.05 49.82 15.90
CA VAL A 215 13.21 51.17 15.30
C VAL A 215 12.45 52.25 16.07
N PHE A 216 11.53 51.87 16.96
CA PHE A 216 10.75 52.81 17.78
C PHE A 216 11.24 52.90 19.25
N GLU A 217 12.38 52.29 19.57
CA GLU A 217 13.02 52.34 20.90
C GLU A 217 14.24 53.28 20.96
N GLU A 218 14.53 54.01 19.88
CA GLU A 218 15.51 55.13 19.84
C GLU A 218 14.79 56.49 19.80
#